data_AF-A0A2E5Y3P4-F1
#
_entry.id   AF-A0A2E5Y3P4-F1
#
_cell.length_a   1.000
_cell.length_b   1.000
_cell.length_c   1.000
_cell.angle_alpha   90.00
_cell.angle_beta   90.00
_cell.angle_gamma   90.00
#
_symmetry.space_group_name_H-M   'P 1'
#
loop_
_entity.id
_entity.type
_entity.pdbx_description
1 polymer ?
#
loop_
_entity_poly.entity_id
_entity_poly.type
_entity_poly.pdbx_seq_one_letter_code
_entity_poly.pdbx_strand_id
1 'polypeptide(L)'
;MSEGDTEVFSADATDEASVSESEIFSDMLRHMMAPLLIGMVFGAIWQLTVMPRIEPHFVPNPVHGAFAIYLIASPLFYKLLLNMEMNRAGEYAMGFAVTACILSLIWMFGRSSTYLGGFLPCIGWLFISSFWLQFEFPPFRYGLWHGMAVNVGAFGGSVLAFIYL
;
A
#
# COMPACT_ATOMS: atom_id res chain seq x y z
N MET A 1 51.45 46.53 4.12
CA MET A 1 50.02 46.46 3.75
C MET A 1 49.95 45.60 2.50
N SER A 2 49.59 44.33 2.67
CA SER A 2 49.22 43.38 1.61
C SER A 2 48.29 42.40 2.31
N GLU A 3 47.05 42.38 1.86
CA GLU A 3 45.90 41.73 2.46
C GLU A 3 46.09 40.21 2.46
N GLY A 4 45.72 39.57 3.57
CA GLY A 4 45.58 38.12 3.66
C GLY A 4 44.17 37.75 3.24
N ASP A 5 44.06 37.04 2.11
CA ASP A 5 42.81 36.45 1.65
C ASP A 5 42.35 35.39 2.65
N THR A 6 41.44 35.80 3.54
CA THR A 6 40.69 34.87 4.38
C THR A 6 39.48 34.46 3.55
N GLU A 7 39.56 33.28 2.93
CA GLU A 7 38.37 32.64 2.35
C GLU A 7 37.37 32.40 3.49
N VAL A 8 36.34 33.23 3.53
CA VAL A 8 35.15 32.98 4.32
C VAL A 8 34.45 31.79 3.67
N PHE A 9 34.67 30.61 4.23
CA PHE A 9 33.84 29.44 3.96
C PHE A 9 32.43 29.79 4.45
N SER A 10 31.62 30.37 3.58
CA SER A 10 30.18 30.44 3.77
C SER A 10 29.73 28.99 3.85
N ALA A 11 29.56 28.52 5.09
CA ALA A 11 28.73 27.37 5.36
C ALA A 11 27.35 27.75 4.81
N ASP A 12 27.09 27.28 3.59
CA ASP A 12 25.74 27.11 3.07
C ASP A 12 25.10 26.12 4.02
N ALA A 13 24.55 26.66 5.11
CA ALA A 13 23.60 25.98 5.96
C ALA A 13 22.38 25.79 5.06
N THR A 14 22.44 24.75 4.25
CA THR A 14 21.26 24.13 3.68
C THR A 14 20.38 23.84 4.87
N ASP A 15 19.35 24.66 5.00
CA ASP A 15 18.23 24.49 5.90
C ASP A 15 17.57 23.17 5.52
N GLU A 16 18.17 22.07 5.99
CA GLU A 16 17.59 20.73 6.01
C GLU A 16 16.31 20.89 6.83
N ALA A 17 15.22 21.22 6.15
CA ALA A 17 13.90 21.32 6.74
C ALA A 17 13.67 20.05 7.54
N SER A 18 13.84 20.13 8.86
CA SER A 18 13.75 18.98 9.74
C SER A 18 12.30 18.52 9.72
N VAL A 19 12.01 17.49 8.92
CA VAL A 19 10.68 16.87 8.86
C VAL A 19 10.33 16.45 10.29
N SER A 20 9.19 16.92 10.79
CA SER A 20 8.78 16.64 12.16
C SER A 20 8.43 15.17 12.30
N GLU A 21 8.76 14.54 13.43
CA GLU A 21 8.34 13.16 13.74
C GLU A 21 6.82 12.97 13.58
N SER A 22 6.04 14.02 13.85
CA SER A 22 4.58 14.01 13.67
C SER A 22 4.14 13.87 12.22
N GLU A 23 4.89 14.45 11.28
CA GLU A 23 4.60 14.37 9.84
C GLU A 23 4.89 12.97 9.32
N ILE A 24 6.04 12.40 9.70
CA ILE A 24 6.43 11.03 9.38
C ILE A 24 5.39 10.04 9.91
N PHE A 25 4.94 10.22 11.16
CA PHE A 25 3.92 9.37 11.75
C PHE A 25 2.56 9.49 11.04
N SER A 26 2.16 10.71 10.68
CA SER A 26 0.95 10.96 9.90
C SER A 26 1.01 10.25 8.54
N ASP A 27 2.13 10.34 7.83
CA ASP A 27 2.30 9.71 6.52
C ASP A 27 2.37 8.19 6.62
N MET A 28 3.01 7.65 7.67
CA MET A 28 2.96 6.22 7.97
C MET A 28 1.53 5.75 8.17
N LEU A 29 0.73 6.46 8.97
CA LEU A 29 -0.67 6.10 9.18
C LEU A 29 -1.47 6.16 7.87
N ARG A 30 -1.26 7.20 7.08
CA ARG A 30 -2.01 7.47 5.86
C ARG A 30 -1.68 6.50 4.72
N HIS A 31 -0.40 6.18 4.53
CA HIS A 31 0.07 5.44 3.37
C HIS A 31 0.43 3.98 3.67
N MET A 32 0.73 3.64 4.92
CA MET A 32 0.93 2.23 5.31
C MET A 32 -0.29 1.65 6.02
N MET A 33 -0.72 2.27 7.12
CA MET A 33 -1.72 1.66 7.99
C MET A 33 -3.13 1.70 7.38
N ALA A 34 -3.54 2.83 6.80
CA ALA A 34 -4.89 2.94 6.25
C ALA A 34 -5.14 1.93 5.11
N PRO A 35 -4.29 1.81 4.07
CA PRO A 35 -4.47 0.79 3.03
C PRO A 35 -4.44 -0.65 3.57
N LEU A 36 -3.56 -0.94 4.54
CA LEU A 36 -3.47 -2.24 5.20
C LEU A 36 -4.79 -2.58 5.91
N LEU A 37 -5.32 -1.66 6.72
CA LEU A 37 -6.57 -1.86 7.46
C LEU A 37 -7.78 -1.97 6.52
N ILE A 38 -7.83 -1.16 5.46
CA ILE A 38 -8.87 -1.27 4.43
C ILE A 38 -8.83 -2.67 3.80
N GLY A 39 -7.64 -3.14 3.42
CA GLY A 39 -7.46 -4.50 2.90
C GLY A 39 -7.95 -5.55 3.90
N MET A 40 -7.57 -5.42 5.17
CA MET A 40 -7.98 -6.31 6.26
C MET A 40 -9.50 -6.41 6.38
N VAL A 41 -10.18 -5.26 6.40
CA VAL A 41 -11.65 -5.21 6.46
C VAL A 41 -12.27 -5.87 5.23
N PHE A 42 -11.79 -5.57 4.03
CA PHE A 42 -12.35 -6.16 2.81
C PHE A 42 -12.10 -7.66 2.69
N GLY A 43 -10.91 -8.13 3.08
CA GLY A 43 -10.60 -9.56 3.15
C GLY A 43 -11.47 -10.29 4.17
N ALA A 44 -11.68 -9.71 5.36
CA ALA A 44 -12.59 -10.25 6.36
C ALA A 44 -14.03 -10.30 5.86
N ILE A 45 -14.54 -9.23 5.25
CA ILE A 45 -15.89 -9.19 4.66
C ILE A 45 -16.04 -10.30 3.62
N TRP A 46 -15.08 -10.47 2.72
CA TRP A 46 -15.14 -11.53 1.71
C TRP A 46 -15.10 -12.93 2.32
N GLN A 47 -14.26 -13.12 3.35
CA GLN A 47 -14.17 -14.38 4.08
C GLN A 47 -15.51 -14.75 4.74
N LEU A 48 -16.24 -13.77 5.30
CA LEU A 48 -17.50 -14.03 6.01
C LEU A 48 -18.71 -14.15 5.06
N THR A 49 -18.67 -13.46 3.91
CA THR A 49 -19.84 -13.35 3.03
C THR A 49 -19.73 -14.21 1.77
N VAL A 50 -18.55 -14.39 1.19
CA VAL A 50 -18.41 -15.10 -0.09
C VAL A 50 -17.91 -16.51 0.12
N MET A 51 -16.83 -16.70 0.88
CA MET A 51 -16.20 -18.01 1.05
C MET A 51 -17.18 -19.12 1.47
N PRO A 52 -18.10 -18.93 2.44
CA PRO A 52 -19.03 -19.98 2.87
C PRO A 52 -20.03 -20.43 1.79
N ARG A 53 -20.19 -19.64 0.72
CA ARG A 53 -21.13 -19.90 -0.39
C ARG A 53 -20.46 -20.56 -1.59
N ILE A 54 -19.14 -20.54 -1.66
CA ILE A 54 -18.38 -21.01 -2.82
C ILE A 54 -17.53 -22.25 -2.53
N GLU A 55 -17.50 -22.75 -1.29
CA GLU A 55 -16.85 -24.02 -0.98
C GLU A 55 -17.44 -25.15 -1.86
N PRO A 56 -16.61 -25.94 -2.57
CA PRO A 56 -15.16 -26.15 -2.38
C PRO A 56 -14.22 -25.33 -3.29
N HIS A 57 -14.73 -24.34 -4.03
CA HIS A 57 -13.93 -23.55 -4.97
C HIS A 57 -12.97 -22.59 -4.24
N PHE A 58 -11.68 -22.71 -4.55
CA PHE A 58 -10.61 -21.90 -3.95
C PHE A 58 -10.58 -20.44 -4.48
N VAL A 59 -11.18 -20.17 -5.64
CA VAL A 59 -11.16 -18.87 -6.31
C VAL A 59 -12.59 -18.46 -6.67
N PRO A 60 -12.97 -17.17 -6.54
CA PRO A 60 -12.18 -16.05 -5.99
C PRO A 60 -12.00 -16.10 -4.47
N ASN A 61 -10.74 -16.06 -4.03
CA ASN A 61 -10.38 -16.02 -2.61
C ASN A 61 -10.55 -14.60 -2.01
N PRO A 62 -10.42 -14.43 -0.68
CA PRO A 62 -10.60 -13.14 -0.01
C PRO A 62 -9.72 -12.00 -0.54
N VAL A 63 -8.50 -12.30 -0.99
CA VAL A 63 -7.60 -11.30 -1.55
C VAL A 63 -8.11 -10.80 -2.90
N HIS A 64 -8.62 -11.69 -3.76
CA HIS A 64 -9.28 -11.27 -5.01
C HIS A 64 -10.48 -10.37 -4.75
N GLY A 65 -11.27 -10.71 -3.73
CA GLY A 65 -12.39 -9.91 -3.27
C GLY A 65 -11.98 -8.50 -2.85
N ALA A 66 -10.96 -8.42 -1.99
CA ALA A 66 -10.43 -7.13 -1.54
C ALA A 66 -9.90 -6.28 -2.70
N PHE A 67 -9.17 -6.88 -3.65
CA PHE A 67 -8.73 -6.17 -4.85
C PHE A 67 -9.90 -5.66 -5.68
N ALA A 68 -10.93 -6.47 -5.91
CA ALA A 68 -12.10 -6.05 -6.69
C ALA A 68 -12.83 -4.88 -6.03
N ILE A 69 -13.12 -4.99 -4.72
CA ILE A 69 -13.80 -3.94 -3.95
C ILE A 69 -12.96 -2.66 -3.95
N TYR A 70 -11.66 -2.78 -3.70
CA TYR A 70 -10.76 -1.63 -3.64
C TYR A 70 -10.59 -0.96 -5.00
N LEU A 71 -10.48 -1.71 -6.09
CA LEU A 71 -10.33 -1.15 -7.43
C LEU A 71 -11.58 -0.35 -7.82
N ILE A 72 -12.78 -0.85 -7.51
CA ILE A 72 -14.03 -0.12 -7.72
C ILE A 72 -14.06 1.16 -6.88
N ALA A 73 -13.64 1.08 -5.61
CA ALA A 73 -13.57 2.21 -4.70
C ALA A 73 -12.29 3.07 -4.88
N SER A 74 -11.44 2.79 -5.87
CA SER A 74 -10.13 3.43 -5.99
C SER A 74 -10.18 4.95 -6.20
N PRO A 75 -11.18 5.56 -6.90
CA PRO A 75 -11.28 7.02 -6.97
C PRO A 75 -11.55 7.66 -5.59
N LEU A 76 -12.32 6.98 -4.73
CA LEU A 76 -12.58 7.44 -3.37
C LEU A 76 -11.31 7.39 -2.53
N PHE A 77 -10.58 6.27 -2.58
CA PHE A 77 -9.33 6.12 -1.85
C PHE A 77 -8.22 7.03 -2.37
N TYR A 78 -8.18 7.30 -3.67
CA TYR A 78 -7.30 8.30 -4.24
C TYR A 78 -7.55 9.67 -3.60
N LYS A 79 -8.82 10.10 -3.50
CA LYS A 79 -9.16 11.38 -2.87
C LYS A 79 -8.85 11.39 -1.38
N LEU A 80 -9.20 10.32 -0.65
CA LEU A 80 -9.01 10.24 0.81
C LEU A 80 -7.53 10.13 1.20
N LEU A 81 -6.78 9.26 0.52
CA LEU A 81 -5.42 8.91 0.90
C LEU A 81 -4.36 9.78 0.25
N LEU A 82 -4.60 10.35 -0.94
CA LEU A 82 -3.61 11.25 -1.57
C LEU A 82 -4.03 12.72 -1.50
N ASN A 83 -5.34 13.02 -1.37
CA ASN A 83 -5.87 14.39 -1.36
C ASN A 83 -5.45 15.23 -2.59
N MET A 84 -5.13 14.56 -3.69
CA MET A 84 -4.74 15.21 -4.95
C MET A 84 -5.98 15.54 -5.81
N GLU A 85 -5.75 16.21 -6.94
CA GLU A 85 -6.77 16.50 -7.95
C GLU A 85 -7.27 15.22 -8.64
N MET A 86 -8.58 15.14 -8.91
CA MET A 86 -9.22 13.93 -9.46
C MET A 86 -8.86 13.62 -10.92
N ASN A 87 -8.22 14.55 -11.64
CA ASN A 87 -7.77 14.35 -13.03
C ASN A 87 -6.83 13.15 -13.20
N ARG A 88 -6.05 12.81 -12.16
CA ARG A 88 -5.06 11.72 -12.18
C ARG A 88 -5.47 10.48 -11.39
N ALA A 89 -6.74 10.39 -10.97
CA ALA A 89 -7.26 9.23 -10.25
C ALA A 89 -7.12 7.92 -11.06
N GLY A 90 -7.16 8.01 -12.39
CA GLY A 90 -6.94 6.87 -13.29
C GLY A 90 -5.52 6.30 -13.20
N GLU A 91 -4.49 7.13 -13.00
CA GLU A 91 -3.12 6.67 -12.84
C GLU A 91 -2.97 5.84 -11.56
N TYR A 92 -3.60 6.29 -10.47
CA TYR A 92 -3.65 5.57 -9.21
C TYR A 92 -4.34 4.21 -9.35
N ALA A 93 -5.53 4.19 -9.96
CA ALA A 93 -6.28 2.96 -10.21
C ALA A 93 -5.48 1.99 -11.08
N MET A 94 -4.77 2.48 -12.09
CA MET A 94 -3.90 1.68 -12.96
C MET A 94 -2.72 1.07 -12.19
N GLY A 95 -2.06 1.86 -11.33
CA GLY A 95 -0.99 1.34 -10.46
C GLY A 95 -1.49 0.23 -9.54
N PHE A 96 -2.64 0.46 -8.91
CA PHE A 96 -3.28 -0.55 -8.08
C PHE A 96 -3.65 -1.80 -8.89
N ALA A 97 -4.24 -1.64 -10.08
CA ALA A 97 -4.65 -2.73 -10.95
C ALA A 97 -3.47 -3.61 -11.38
N VAL A 98 -2.30 -3.03 -11.66
CA VAL A 98 -1.08 -3.81 -11.99
C VAL A 98 -0.71 -4.73 -10.83
N THR A 99 -0.63 -4.20 -9.61
CA THR A 99 -0.35 -5.01 -8.42
C THR A 99 -1.42 -6.07 -8.19
N ALA A 100 -2.69 -5.69 -8.27
CA ALA A 100 -3.82 -6.59 -8.08
C ALA A 100 -3.82 -7.74 -9.09
N CYS A 101 -3.56 -7.48 -10.37
CA CYS A 101 -3.51 -8.51 -11.41
C CYS A 101 -2.37 -9.50 -11.17
N ILE A 102 -1.14 -9.01 -10.93
CA ILE A 102 0.03 -9.88 -10.71
C ILE A 102 -0.19 -10.76 -9.48
N LEU A 103 -0.61 -10.16 -8.37
CA LEU A 103 -0.84 -10.91 -7.13
C LEU A 103 -2.05 -11.85 -7.24
N SER A 104 -3.10 -11.46 -7.96
CA SER A 104 -4.24 -12.36 -8.24
C SER A 104 -3.79 -13.63 -8.95
N LEU A 105 -2.94 -13.52 -9.98
CA LEU A 105 -2.39 -14.69 -10.67
C LEU A 105 -1.61 -15.61 -9.70
N ILE A 106 -0.81 -15.02 -8.81
CA ILE A 106 -0.08 -15.78 -7.77
C ILE A 106 -1.06 -16.48 -6.82
N TRP A 107 -2.13 -15.79 -6.44
CA TRP A 107 -3.17 -16.30 -5.55
C TRP A 107 -4.06 -17.38 -6.17
N MET A 108 -3.90 -17.72 -7.45
CA MET A 108 -4.58 -18.86 -8.07
C MET A 108 -3.91 -20.21 -7.75
N PHE A 109 -2.67 -20.22 -7.28
CA PHE A 109 -1.86 -21.45 -7.07
C PHE A 109 -2.11 -22.20 -5.75
N GLY A 110 -3.23 -21.96 -5.06
CA GLY A 110 -3.58 -22.72 -3.86
C GLY A 110 -2.71 -22.40 -2.64
N ARG A 111 -2.53 -23.38 -1.74
CA ARG A 111 -1.80 -23.19 -0.47
C ARG A 111 -0.37 -22.68 -0.65
N SER A 112 0.30 -23.07 -1.73
CA SER A 112 1.68 -22.65 -2.03
C SER A 112 1.79 -21.15 -2.30
N SER A 113 0.70 -20.48 -2.67
CA SER A 113 0.70 -19.03 -2.90
C SER A 113 0.93 -18.22 -1.63
N THR A 114 0.81 -18.81 -0.43
CA THR A 114 1.03 -18.10 0.84
C THR A 114 2.44 -17.50 0.92
N TYR A 115 3.45 -18.20 0.40
CA TYR A 115 4.83 -17.70 0.38
C TYR A 115 5.02 -16.56 -0.61
N LEU A 116 4.60 -16.76 -1.87
CA LEU A 116 4.84 -15.80 -2.95
C LEU A 116 3.85 -14.64 -2.99
N GLY A 117 2.62 -14.85 -2.53
CA GLY A 117 1.53 -13.87 -2.51
C GLY A 117 1.30 -13.22 -1.15
N GLY A 118 1.66 -13.89 -0.05
CA GLY A 118 1.54 -13.34 1.31
C GLY A 118 2.87 -12.80 1.83
N PHE A 119 3.82 -13.69 2.12
CA PHE A 119 5.06 -13.34 2.81
C PHE A 119 6.00 -12.46 1.99
N LEU A 120 6.32 -12.82 0.75
CA LEU A 120 7.23 -12.03 -0.09
C LEU A 120 6.71 -10.61 -0.35
N PRO A 121 5.42 -10.39 -0.70
CA PRO A 121 4.88 -9.05 -0.85
C PRO A 121 4.87 -8.28 0.47
N CYS A 122 4.64 -8.95 1.62
CA CYS A 122 4.72 -8.30 2.93
C CYS A 122 6.13 -7.79 3.23
N ILE A 123 7.17 -8.62 3.04
CA ILE A 123 8.56 -8.24 3.25
C ILE A 123 8.96 -7.12 2.28
N GLY A 124 8.64 -7.28 0.99
CA GLY A 124 8.92 -6.27 -0.03
C GLY A 124 8.21 -4.95 0.26
N TRP A 125 6.95 -5.00 0.68
CA TRP A 125 6.17 -3.84 1.07
C TRP A 125 6.78 -3.11 2.26
N LEU A 126 7.15 -3.80 3.34
CA LEU A 126 7.79 -3.19 4.51
C LEU A 126 9.13 -2.55 4.14
N PHE A 127 9.95 -3.25 3.35
CA PHE A 127 11.24 -2.73 2.89
C PHE A 127 11.06 -1.47 2.03
N ILE A 128 10.15 -1.50 1.05
CA ILE A 128 9.84 -0.35 0.19
C ILE A 128 9.34 0.82 1.03
N SER A 129 8.47 0.56 2.00
CA SER A 129 7.86 1.59 2.84
C SER A 129 8.90 2.37 3.66
N SER A 130 9.96 1.71 4.14
CA SER A 130 11.05 2.37 4.89
C SER A 130 11.73 3.48 4.10
N PHE A 131 11.74 3.40 2.77
CA PHE A 131 12.30 4.44 1.89
C PHE A 131 11.22 5.34 1.32
N TRP A 132 10.08 4.79 0.94
CA TRP A 132 9.05 5.51 0.18
C TRP A 132 8.29 6.54 1.00
N LEU A 133 8.26 6.41 2.33
CA LEU A 133 7.69 7.43 3.22
C LEU A 133 8.39 8.79 3.13
N GLN A 134 9.62 8.85 2.59
CA GLN A 134 10.42 10.07 2.53
C GLN A 134 10.18 10.88 1.24
N PHE A 135 9.34 10.38 0.33
CA PHE A 135 9.19 10.96 -1.01
C PHE A 135 7.73 11.14 -1.42
N GLU A 136 7.48 12.23 -2.14
CA GLU A 136 6.23 12.41 -2.88
C GLU A 136 6.32 11.73 -4.25
N PHE A 137 5.34 10.89 -4.57
CA PHE A 137 5.34 10.12 -5.81
C PHE A 137 4.19 10.47 -6.76
N PRO A 138 4.31 10.17 -8.06
CA PRO A 138 3.15 10.17 -8.94
C PRO A 138 2.09 9.16 -8.46
N PRO A 139 0.79 9.42 -8.69
CA PRO A 139 -0.32 8.57 -8.23
C PRO A 139 -0.17 7.08 -8.56
N PHE A 140 0.41 6.75 -9.72
CA PHE A 140 0.68 5.37 -10.13
C PHE A 140 1.51 4.58 -9.10
N ARG A 141 2.57 5.19 -8.56
CA ARG A 141 3.44 4.53 -7.57
C ARG A 141 2.72 4.33 -6.24
N TYR A 142 1.94 5.32 -5.79
CA TYR A 142 1.06 5.13 -4.63
C TYR A 142 0.07 3.99 -4.86
N GLY A 143 -0.48 3.85 -6.07
CA GLY A 143 -1.34 2.72 -6.43
C GLY A 143 -0.64 1.37 -6.28
N LEU A 144 0.60 1.25 -6.78
CA LEU A 144 1.41 0.03 -6.62
C LEU A 144 1.62 -0.31 -5.14
N TRP A 145 2.01 0.71 -4.36
CA TRP A 145 2.35 0.59 -2.95
C TRP A 145 1.15 0.23 -2.09
N HIS A 146 0.05 0.96 -2.24
CA HIS A 146 -1.21 0.67 -1.56
C HIS A 146 -1.78 -0.69 -1.99
N GLY A 147 -1.57 -1.12 -3.23
CA GLY A 147 -1.94 -2.46 -3.71
C GLY A 147 -1.28 -3.58 -2.90
N MET A 148 0.01 -3.45 -2.58
CA MET A 148 0.72 -4.43 -1.73
C MET A 148 0.20 -4.41 -0.30
N ALA A 149 -0.07 -3.21 0.25
CA ALA A 149 -0.64 -3.08 1.59
C ALA A 149 -2.02 -3.73 1.68
N VAL A 150 -2.90 -3.50 0.70
CA VAL A 150 -4.23 -4.10 0.63
C VAL A 150 -4.15 -5.62 0.52
N ASN A 151 -3.21 -6.15 -0.26
CA ASN A 151 -2.96 -7.60 -0.36
C ASN A 151 -2.62 -8.22 1.01
N VAL A 152 -1.64 -7.63 1.71
CA VAL A 152 -1.18 -8.12 3.02
C VAL A 152 -2.31 -8.02 4.04
N GLY A 153 -3.00 -6.88 4.04
CA GLY A 153 -4.15 -6.63 4.89
C GLY A 153 -5.24 -7.67 4.67
N ALA A 154 -5.66 -7.85 3.42
CA ALA A 154 -6.74 -8.77 3.06
C ALA A 154 -6.45 -10.22 3.44
N PHE A 155 -5.22 -10.68 3.20
CA PHE A 155 -4.79 -12.00 3.66
C PHE A 155 -4.89 -12.09 5.19
N GLY A 156 -4.30 -11.15 5.92
CA GLY A 156 -4.35 -11.13 7.39
C GLY A 156 -5.78 -11.08 7.94
N GLY A 157 -6.62 -10.20 7.40
CA GLY A 157 -8.02 -10.05 7.79
C GLY A 157 -8.86 -11.28 7.51
N SER A 158 -8.64 -11.95 6.37
CA SER A 158 -9.32 -13.21 6.08
C SER A 158 -8.92 -14.33 7.03
N VAL A 159 -7.64 -14.42 7.40
CA VAL A 159 -7.16 -15.44 8.34
C VAL A 159 -7.74 -15.19 9.73
N LEU A 160 -7.74 -13.93 10.18
CA LEU A 160 -8.33 -13.56 11.46
C LEU A 160 -9.84 -13.86 11.48
N ALA A 161 -10.57 -13.48 10.43
CA ALA A 161 -11.99 -13.79 10.31
C ALA A 161 -12.23 -15.30 10.32
N PHE A 162 -11.48 -16.07 9.53
CA PHE A 162 -11.63 -17.53 9.47
C PHE A 162 -11.38 -18.24 10.81
N ILE A 163 -10.44 -17.72 11.62
CA ILE A 163 -10.08 -18.35 12.91
C ILE A 163 -11.07 -17.95 14.02
N TYR A 164 -11.53 -16.69 14.03
CA TYR A 164 -12.20 -16.11 15.19
C TYR A 164 -13.68 -15.74 15.00
N LEU A 165 -14.20 -15.73 13.77
CA LEU A 165 -15.56 -15.28 13.45
C LEU A 165 -16.33 -16.33 12.64
#